data_AF-A0A1Q5T9S6-F1
#
_entry.id   AF-A0A1Q5T9S6-F1
#
_cell.length_a   1.000
_cell.length_b   1.000
_cell.length_c   1.000
_cell.angle_alpha   90.00
_cell.angle_beta   90.00
_cell.angle_gamma   90.00
#
_symmetry.space_group_name_H-M   'P 1'
#
loop_
_entity.id
_entity.type
_entity.pdbx_description
1 polymer ?
#
loop_
_entity_poly.entity_id
_entity_poly.type
_entity_poly.pdbx_seq_one_letter_code
_entity_poly.pdbx_strand_id
1 'polypeptide(L)'
;MYPSEIMTILILFHMSHYRDFKNFYLKHIWQYHHRDFSTLLSYTRFISVAPSVLVPLCSYLTQLKGKPTGIAFIDSTSLSVCHNIRIPRHKVFAGIAQRGKNSMGWFYGFKLHLVVNHQGEILALKVTAGNVDDREPVRELTTELMGSLYGDKGYSRIIII
;
A
#
# COMPACT_ATOMS: atom_id res chain seq x y z
N MET A 1 -18.47 10.87 13.21
CA MET A 1 -17.50 10.91 12.09
C MET A 1 -17.89 9.88 11.05
N TYR A 2 -18.15 10.35 9.84
CA TYR A 2 -18.51 9.50 8.70
C TYR A 2 -17.27 8.75 8.19
N PRO A 3 -17.43 7.55 7.59
CA PRO A 3 -16.31 6.80 7.03
C PRO A 3 -15.48 7.60 6.01
N SER A 4 -16.13 8.40 5.18
CA SER A 4 -15.47 9.28 4.21
C SER A 4 -14.55 10.30 4.86
N GLU A 5 -14.94 10.91 5.99
CA GLU A 5 -14.09 11.87 6.72
C GLU A 5 -12.83 11.17 7.29
N ILE A 6 -12.99 9.96 7.81
CA ILE A 6 -11.87 9.15 8.32
C ILE A 6 -10.90 8.80 7.19
N MET A 7 -11.43 8.37 6.03
CA MET A 7 -10.63 8.09 4.84
C MET A 7 -9.86 9.34 4.38
N THR A 8 -10.53 10.49 4.30
CA THR A 8 -9.91 11.76 3.90
C THR A 8 -8.76 12.14 4.82
N ILE A 9 -8.93 12.02 6.15
CA ILE A 9 -7.86 12.33 7.11
C ILE A 9 -6.65 11.38 6.95
N LEU A 10 -6.90 10.09 6.74
CA LEU A 10 -5.83 9.11 6.54
C LEU A 10 -5.06 9.37 5.24
N ILE A 11 -5.76 9.71 4.15
CA ILE A 11 -5.13 10.08 2.87
C ILE A 11 -4.34 11.39 3.03
N LEU A 12 -4.93 12.40 3.66
CA LEU A 12 -4.29 13.69 3.91
C LEU A 12 -3.02 13.53 4.76
N PHE A 13 -3.01 12.62 5.75
CA PHE A 13 -1.81 12.33 6.51
C PHE A 13 -0.64 11.93 5.59
N HIS A 14 -0.86 10.99 4.67
CA HIS A 14 0.17 10.55 3.74
C HIS A 14 0.60 11.64 2.76
N MET A 15 -0.30 12.55 2.38
CA MET A 15 0.04 13.71 1.54
C MET A 15 0.73 14.85 2.30
N SER A 16 0.53 14.94 3.61
CA SER A 16 1.00 16.06 4.44
C SER A 16 2.49 15.98 4.80
N HIS A 17 3.17 14.88 4.49
CA HIS A 17 4.56 14.59 4.86
C HIS A 17 4.88 14.61 6.37
N TYR A 18 3.87 14.60 7.25
CA TYR A 18 4.09 14.42 8.68
C TYR A 18 4.65 13.02 8.97
N ARG A 19 5.66 12.94 9.85
CA ARG A 19 6.32 11.67 10.19
C ARG A 19 5.49 10.80 11.13
N ASP A 20 4.67 11.42 11.97
CA ASP A 20 3.86 10.72 12.96
C ASP A 20 2.41 11.19 12.93
N PHE A 21 1.51 10.21 12.97
CA PHE A 21 0.08 10.46 12.87
C PHE A 21 -0.47 11.25 14.07
N LYS A 22 0.13 11.12 15.25
CA LYS A 22 -0.34 11.78 16.47
C LYS A 22 -0.16 13.30 16.39
N ASN A 23 1.02 13.78 15.98
CA ASN A 23 1.27 15.20 15.78
C ASN A 23 0.42 15.75 14.63
N PHE A 24 0.32 15.02 13.51
CA PHE A 24 -0.58 15.40 12.42
C PHE A 24 -2.02 15.60 12.91
N TYR A 25 -2.56 14.62 13.64
CA TYR A 25 -3.94 14.67 14.10
C TYR A 25 -4.17 15.80 15.14
N LEU A 26 -3.32 15.89 16.17
CA LEU A 26 -3.52 16.80 17.29
C LEU A 26 -3.08 18.25 17.01
N LYS A 27 -2.07 18.45 16.16
CA LYS A 27 -1.53 19.78 15.87
C LYS A 27 -1.99 20.32 14.53
N HIS A 28 -2.28 19.47 13.55
CA HIS A 28 -2.72 19.94 12.24
C HIS A 28 -4.24 19.88 12.11
N ILE A 29 -4.82 18.67 12.16
CA ILE A 29 -6.27 18.49 11.98
C ILE A 29 -7.06 19.21 13.08
N TRP A 30 -6.70 18.99 14.33
CA TRP A 30 -7.42 19.58 15.45
C TRP A 30 -7.30 21.11 15.54
N GLN A 31 -6.18 21.70 15.09
CA GLN A 31 -5.99 23.15 15.20
C GLN A 31 -6.55 23.91 14.00
N TYR A 32 -6.32 23.39 12.78
CA TYR A 32 -6.64 24.12 11.54
C TYR A 32 -7.91 23.61 10.86
N HIS A 33 -8.20 22.30 10.94
CA HIS A 33 -9.31 21.67 10.21
C HIS A 33 -10.46 21.18 11.11
N HIS A 34 -10.47 21.56 12.40
CA HIS A 34 -11.55 21.15 13.32
C HIS A 34 -12.93 21.65 12.86
N ARG A 35 -12.99 22.78 12.16
CA ARG A 35 -14.26 23.30 11.62
C ARG A 35 -14.74 22.53 10.40
N ASP A 36 -13.80 21.99 9.61
CA ASP A 36 -14.10 21.20 8.41
C ASP A 36 -14.65 19.81 8.78
N PHE A 37 -14.29 19.31 9.96
CA PHE A 37 -14.75 18.03 10.52
C PHE A 37 -15.59 18.25 11.79
N SER A 38 -16.87 18.61 11.61
CA SER A 38 -17.77 18.95 12.74
C SER A 38 -17.98 17.80 13.74
N THR A 39 -17.70 16.55 13.36
CA THR A 39 -17.83 15.36 14.22
C THR A 39 -16.48 14.69 14.53
N LEU A 40 -15.39 15.47 14.55
CA LEU A 40 -14.03 15.00 14.82
C LEU A 40 -13.92 14.25 16.15
N LEU A 41 -13.39 13.03 16.09
CA LEU A 41 -13.23 12.19 17.28
C LEU A 41 -11.99 12.61 18.09
N SER A 42 -11.95 12.23 19.37
CA SER A 42 -10.68 12.25 20.12
C SER A 42 -9.66 11.31 19.45
N TYR A 43 -8.36 11.60 19.60
CA TYR A 43 -7.29 10.82 18.97
C TYR A 43 -7.40 9.31 19.25
N THR A 44 -7.62 8.92 20.51
CA THR A 44 -7.73 7.50 20.89
C THR A 44 -8.93 6.81 20.23
N ARG A 45 -10.08 7.49 20.18
CA ARG A 45 -11.28 7.00 19.47
C ARG A 45 -11.04 6.92 17.98
N PHE A 46 -10.38 7.91 17.38
CA PHE A 46 -10.03 7.87 15.96
C PHE A 46 -9.19 6.64 15.62
N ILE A 47 -8.11 6.39 16.37
CA ILE A 47 -7.24 5.22 16.16
C ILE A 47 -8.02 3.91 16.29
N SER A 48 -8.96 3.82 17.24
CA SER A 48 -9.79 2.62 17.40
C SER A 48 -10.74 2.37 16.23
N VAL A 49 -11.18 3.42 15.53
CA VAL A 49 -12.14 3.34 14.42
C VAL A 49 -11.45 3.28 13.06
N ALA A 50 -10.24 3.81 12.92
CA ALA A 50 -9.50 3.87 11.65
C ALA A 50 -9.41 2.52 10.88
N PRO A 51 -9.24 1.35 11.53
CA PRO A 51 -9.23 0.08 10.81
C PRO A 51 -10.54 -0.25 10.08
N SER A 52 -11.69 0.31 10.53
CA SER A 52 -13.00 0.06 9.92
C SER A 52 -13.12 0.57 8.48
N VAL A 53 -12.29 1.55 8.07
CA VAL A 53 -12.32 2.11 6.72
C VAL A 53 -11.36 1.42 5.75
N LEU A 54 -10.70 0.33 6.15
CA LEU A 54 -9.79 -0.41 5.27
C LEU A 54 -10.50 -0.96 4.02
N VAL A 55 -11.66 -1.60 4.19
CA VAL A 55 -12.44 -2.14 3.07
C VAL A 55 -12.92 -1.03 2.13
N PRO A 56 -13.51 0.08 2.63
CA PRO A 56 -13.79 1.27 1.82
C PRO A 56 -12.58 1.83 1.07
N LEU A 57 -11.40 1.90 1.70
CA LEU A 57 -10.16 2.37 1.05
C LEU A 57 -9.75 1.44 -0.10
N CYS A 58 -9.83 0.13 0.08
CA CYS A 58 -9.55 -0.84 -0.99
C CYS A 58 -10.57 -0.72 -2.13
N SER A 59 -11.84 -0.50 -1.81
CA SER A 59 -12.88 -0.25 -2.81
C SER A 59 -12.61 1.04 -3.58
N TYR A 60 -12.24 2.12 -2.90
CA TYR A 60 -11.89 3.40 -3.52
C TYR A 60 -10.67 3.25 -4.44
N LEU A 61 -9.62 2.56 -3.97
CA LEU A 61 -8.43 2.25 -4.78
C LEU A 61 -8.76 1.49 -6.06
N THR A 62 -9.75 0.60 -6.03
CA THR A 62 -10.19 -0.13 -7.23
C THR A 62 -10.84 0.79 -8.27
N GLN A 63 -11.50 1.87 -7.83
CA GLN A 63 -12.09 2.87 -8.73
C GLN A 63 -11.04 3.83 -9.31
N LEU A 64 -9.87 3.95 -8.67
CA LEU A 64 -8.75 4.77 -9.14
C LEU A 64 -7.86 4.06 -10.17
N LYS A 65 -8.16 2.81 -10.52
CA LYS A 65 -7.37 2.08 -11.52
C LYS A 65 -7.54 2.71 -12.90
N GLY A 66 -6.42 2.85 -13.60
CA GLY A 66 -6.37 3.33 -14.98
C GLY A 66 -6.84 2.28 -15.99
N LYS A 67 -6.85 2.66 -17.26
CA LYS A 67 -7.23 1.75 -18.35
C LYS A 67 -6.00 1.02 -18.89
N PRO A 68 -6.11 -0.28 -19.23
CA PRO A 68 -5.05 -0.99 -19.94
C PRO A 68 -4.81 -0.34 -21.31
N THR A 69 -3.55 -0.03 -21.62
CA THR A 69 -3.16 0.65 -22.88
C THR A 69 -2.36 -0.24 -23.84
N GLY A 70 -2.22 -1.53 -23.55
CA GLY A 70 -1.35 -2.45 -24.31
C GLY A 70 0.12 -2.46 -23.87
N ILE A 71 0.52 -1.55 -22.97
CA ILE A 71 1.88 -1.44 -22.44
C ILE A 71 1.76 -1.28 -20.93
N ALA A 72 2.35 -2.23 -20.19
CA ALA A 72 2.32 -2.26 -18.73
C ALA A 72 3.73 -2.48 -18.16
N PHE A 73 3.99 -1.90 -17.01
CA PHE A 73 5.23 -2.04 -16.26
C PHE A 73 4.93 -2.70 -14.92
N ILE A 74 5.71 -3.68 -14.51
CA ILE A 74 5.58 -4.36 -13.22
C ILE A 74 6.85 -4.19 -12.40
N ASP A 75 6.68 -3.84 -11.13
CA ASP A 75 7.78 -3.81 -10.15
C ASP A 75 7.28 -4.25 -8.77
N SER A 76 8.20 -4.73 -7.93
CA SER A 76 7.92 -5.01 -6.52
C SER A 76 8.68 -4.09 -5.59
N THR A 77 8.03 -3.62 -4.53
CA THR A 77 8.67 -2.89 -3.44
C THR A 77 8.52 -3.66 -2.13
N SER A 78 9.61 -3.74 -1.38
CA SER A 78 9.61 -4.37 -0.05
C SER A 78 8.95 -3.46 0.99
N LEU A 79 7.96 -3.99 1.71
CA LEU A 79 7.30 -3.32 2.83
C LEU A 79 7.81 -3.92 4.14
N SER A 80 8.89 -3.35 4.69
CA SER A 80 9.47 -3.82 5.95
C SER A 80 8.60 -3.42 7.15
N VAL A 81 8.14 -4.39 7.94
CA VAL A 81 7.31 -4.15 9.12
C VAL A 81 8.14 -3.94 10.39
N CYS A 82 9.39 -4.38 10.40
CA CYS A 82 10.37 -4.06 11.45
C CYS A 82 11.81 -4.27 10.97
N HIS A 83 12.77 -3.73 11.74
CA HIS A 83 14.18 -4.08 11.56
C HIS A 83 14.44 -5.55 11.87
N ASN A 84 15.40 -6.16 11.16
CA ASN A 84 15.71 -7.60 11.27
C ASN A 84 16.05 -8.05 12.70
N ILE A 85 16.74 -7.20 13.47
CA ILE A 85 17.09 -7.48 14.88
C ILE A 85 15.86 -7.60 15.80
N ARG A 86 14.69 -7.09 15.37
CA ARG A 86 13.43 -7.10 16.14
C ARG A 86 12.47 -8.22 15.75
N ILE A 87 12.80 -9.04 14.75
CA ILE A 87 11.93 -10.13 14.28
C ILE A 87 11.49 -11.06 15.43
N PRO A 88 12.37 -11.51 16.35
CA PRO A 88 11.96 -12.40 17.43
C PRO A 88 10.93 -11.80 18.41
N ARG A 89 10.78 -10.46 18.42
CA ARG A 89 9.86 -9.73 19.30
C ARG A 89 8.66 -9.16 18.54
N HIS A 90 8.56 -9.37 17.23
CA HIS A 90 7.48 -8.82 16.42
C HIS A 90 6.20 -9.63 16.61
N LYS A 91 5.11 -8.97 17.03
CA LYS A 91 3.82 -9.63 17.33
C LYS A 91 2.71 -9.29 16.32
N VAL A 92 2.74 -8.11 15.72
CA VAL A 92 1.62 -7.57 14.92
C VAL A 92 1.35 -8.39 13.66
N PHE A 93 2.40 -8.75 12.92
CA PHE A 93 2.31 -9.57 11.71
C PHE A 93 2.91 -10.96 11.88
N ALA A 94 2.94 -11.49 13.11
CA ALA A 94 3.46 -12.83 13.38
C ALA A 94 2.71 -13.90 12.59
N GLY A 95 3.43 -14.79 11.91
CA GLY A 95 2.86 -15.84 11.06
C GLY A 95 2.43 -15.39 9.66
N ILE A 96 2.32 -14.08 9.40
CA ILE A 96 1.89 -13.54 8.10
C ILE A 96 3.06 -12.90 7.36
N ALA A 97 3.81 -12.01 8.03
CA ALA A 97 5.03 -11.44 7.47
C ALA A 97 6.15 -12.49 7.44
N GLN A 98 6.95 -12.48 6.38
CA GLN A 98 8.05 -13.42 6.16
C GLN A 98 9.35 -12.69 5.84
N ARG A 99 10.49 -13.39 6.00
CA ARG A 99 11.81 -12.84 5.66
C ARG A 99 12.01 -12.90 4.16
N GLY A 100 12.24 -11.76 3.55
CA GLY A 100 12.61 -11.61 2.13
C GLY A 100 14.03 -11.08 1.96
N LYS A 101 14.56 -11.21 0.75
CA LYS A 101 15.83 -10.61 0.35
C LYS A 101 15.63 -9.80 -0.92
N ASN A 102 16.13 -8.57 -0.93
CA ASN A 102 16.22 -7.72 -2.11
C ASN A 102 17.69 -7.32 -2.35
N SER A 103 17.94 -6.46 -3.33
CA SER A 103 19.28 -5.93 -3.64
C SER A 103 19.92 -5.17 -2.46
N MET A 104 19.10 -4.55 -1.61
CA MET A 104 19.53 -3.79 -0.43
C MET A 104 19.76 -4.66 0.81
N GLY A 105 19.37 -5.94 0.77
CA GLY A 105 19.61 -6.91 1.83
C GLY A 105 18.36 -7.65 2.29
N TRP A 106 18.44 -8.22 3.49
CA TRP A 106 17.32 -8.93 4.11
C TRP A 106 16.31 -7.96 4.72
N PHE A 107 15.03 -8.28 4.62
CA PHE A 107 13.95 -7.58 5.31
C PHE A 107 12.95 -8.58 5.90
N TYR A 108 12.11 -8.12 6.83
CA TYR A 108 10.97 -8.87 7.34
C TYR A 108 9.70 -8.07 7.10
N GLY A 109 8.73 -8.67 6.41
CA GLY A 109 7.52 -7.98 6.01
C GLY A 109 6.87 -8.59 4.78
N PHE A 110 6.45 -7.71 3.88
CA PHE A 110 5.68 -8.02 2.69
C PHE A 110 6.37 -7.49 1.43
N LYS A 111 5.91 -7.93 0.26
CA LYS A 111 6.19 -7.29 -1.02
C LYS A 111 4.89 -6.72 -1.57
N LEU A 112 4.95 -5.48 -2.06
CA LEU A 112 3.90 -4.87 -2.86
C LEU A 112 4.30 -4.96 -4.32
N HIS A 113 3.57 -5.75 -5.09
CA HIS A 113 3.68 -5.84 -6.54
C HIS A 113 2.71 -4.83 -7.15
N LEU A 114 3.20 -3.99 -8.05
CA LEU A 114 2.42 -2.95 -8.70
C LEU A 114 2.58 -3.07 -10.21
N VAL A 115 1.46 -3.02 -10.93
CA VAL A 115 1.42 -2.90 -12.38
C VAL A 115 0.88 -1.53 -12.75
N VAL A 116 1.62 -0.79 -13.56
CA VAL A 116 1.25 0.55 -14.05
C VAL A 116 1.28 0.61 -15.57
N ASN A 117 0.45 1.47 -16.18
CA ASN A 117 0.57 1.76 -17.61
C ASN A 117 1.68 2.78 -17.88
N HIS A 118 1.94 3.08 -19.15
CA HIS A 118 2.93 4.07 -19.59
C HIS A 118 2.61 5.52 -19.16
N GLN A 119 1.41 5.79 -18.67
CA GLN A 119 0.98 7.10 -18.14
C GLN A 119 1.16 7.20 -16.61
N GLY A 120 1.62 6.11 -15.97
CA GLY A 120 1.80 6.04 -14.52
C GLY A 120 0.51 5.70 -13.76
N GLU A 121 -0.57 5.32 -14.45
CA GLU A 121 -1.81 4.91 -13.79
C GLU A 121 -1.70 3.46 -13.30
N ILE A 122 -2.24 3.20 -12.11
CA ILE A 122 -2.25 1.86 -11.52
C ILE A 122 -3.24 0.97 -12.26
N LEU A 123 -2.80 -0.19 -12.74
CA LEU A 123 -3.66 -1.19 -13.38
C LEU A 123 -4.02 -2.32 -12.41
N ALA A 124 -3.03 -2.85 -11.70
CA ALA A 124 -3.20 -3.92 -10.74
C ALA A 124 -2.17 -3.83 -9.62
N LEU A 125 -2.48 -4.41 -8.47
CA LEU A 125 -1.57 -4.49 -7.35
C LEU A 125 -1.86 -5.73 -6.50
N LYS A 126 -0.83 -6.25 -5.85
CA LYS A 126 -0.94 -7.39 -4.94
C LYS A 126 0.09 -7.31 -3.83
N VAL A 127 -0.34 -7.65 -2.62
CA VAL A 127 0.57 -7.78 -1.47
C VAL A 127 0.82 -9.26 -1.21
N THR A 128 2.09 -9.64 -1.09
CA THR A 128 2.52 -11.00 -0.80
C THR A 128 3.46 -11.01 0.41
N ALA A 129 3.68 -12.18 1.02
CA ALA A 129 4.68 -12.31 2.08
C ALA A 129 6.09 -12.07 1.53
N GLY A 130 7.00 -11.55 2.36
CA GLY A 130 8.32 -11.11 1.90
C GLY A 130 9.18 -12.17 1.19
N ASN A 131 8.92 -13.46 1.42
CA ASN A 131 9.64 -14.59 0.83
C ASN A 131 9.05 -15.10 -0.50
N VAL A 132 7.92 -14.54 -0.95
CA VAL A 132 7.28 -14.94 -2.22
C VAL A 132 8.13 -14.48 -3.40
N ASP A 133 8.28 -15.36 -4.41
CA ASP A 133 8.98 -15.04 -5.65
C ASP A 133 8.19 -14.04 -6.47
N ASP A 134 8.86 -13.05 -7.06
CA ASP A 134 8.21 -11.94 -7.77
C ASP A 134 7.40 -12.41 -8.99
N ARG A 135 7.72 -13.60 -9.53
CA ARG A 135 7.04 -14.20 -10.68
C ARG A 135 5.70 -14.87 -10.33
N GLU A 136 5.50 -15.27 -9.07
CA GLU A 136 4.27 -15.94 -8.63
C GLU A 136 3.00 -15.08 -8.82
N PRO A 137 2.95 -13.80 -8.39
CA PRO A 137 1.75 -12.98 -8.51
C PRO A 137 1.47 -12.49 -9.94
N VAL A 138 2.41 -12.64 -10.87
CA VAL A 138 2.32 -12.05 -12.23
C VAL A 138 1.06 -12.52 -12.94
N ARG A 139 0.78 -13.83 -12.95
CA ARG A 139 -0.38 -14.39 -13.64
C ARG A 139 -1.70 -13.76 -13.20
N GLU A 140 -1.86 -13.55 -11.90
CA GLU A 140 -3.07 -12.94 -11.34
C GLU A 140 -3.13 -11.45 -11.65
N LEU A 141 -2.00 -10.74 -11.54
CA LEU A 141 -1.92 -9.31 -11.83
C LEU A 141 -2.18 -8.96 -13.30
N THR A 142 -1.96 -9.91 -14.22
CA THR A 142 -2.09 -9.70 -15.67
C THR A 142 -3.32 -10.33 -16.28
N THR A 143 -4.22 -10.93 -15.48
CA THR A 143 -5.38 -11.69 -16.01
C THR A 143 -6.30 -10.85 -16.91
N GLU A 144 -6.45 -9.55 -16.62
CA GLU A 144 -7.30 -8.62 -17.38
C GLU A 144 -6.50 -7.63 -18.24
N LEU A 145 -5.20 -7.90 -18.43
CA LEU A 145 -4.30 -7.04 -19.18
C LEU A 145 -3.93 -7.71 -20.50
N MET A 146 -3.78 -6.90 -21.56
CA MET A 146 -3.33 -7.35 -22.88
C MET A 146 -2.13 -6.53 -23.33
N GLY A 147 -1.27 -7.13 -24.16
CA GLY A 147 -0.13 -6.49 -24.80
C GLY A 147 1.21 -6.85 -24.16
N SER A 148 2.07 -5.86 -23.97
CA SER A 148 3.44 -6.08 -23.48
C SER A 148 3.59 -5.70 -22.02
N LEU A 149 4.05 -6.63 -21.20
CA LEU A 149 4.45 -6.41 -19.81
C LEU A 149 5.97 -6.31 -19.69
N TYR A 150 6.45 -5.22 -19.12
CA TYR A 150 7.86 -4.94 -18.89
C TYR A 150 8.14 -5.00 -17.39
N GLY A 151 9.07 -5.86 -16.97
CA GLY A 151 9.50 -5.94 -15.58
C GLY A 151 11.01 -5.83 -15.44
N ASP A 152 11.46 -5.62 -14.20
CA ASP A 152 12.88 -5.65 -13.87
C ASP A 152 13.48 -7.07 -14.02
N LYS A 153 14.76 -7.22 -13.69
CA LYS A 153 15.45 -8.51 -13.80
C LYS A 153 14.80 -9.62 -12.96
N GLY A 154 14.12 -9.28 -11.86
CA GLY A 154 13.38 -10.23 -11.02
C GLY A 154 12.24 -10.92 -11.76
N TYR A 155 11.61 -10.24 -12.72
CA TYR A 155 10.51 -10.77 -13.53
C TYR A 155 10.98 -11.50 -14.80
N SER A 156 12.28 -11.49 -15.07
CA SER A 156 13.01 -12.32 -16.03
C SER A 156 12.72 -12.14 -17.54
N ARG A 157 11.78 -11.30 -18.03
CA ARG A 157 11.67 -10.86 -19.46
C ARG A 157 10.43 -9.98 -19.72
N ILE A 158 10.35 -9.44 -20.95
CA ILE A 158 9.09 -8.98 -21.54
C ILE A 158 8.14 -10.17 -21.65
N ILE A 159 6.95 -10.05 -21.06
CA ILE A 159 5.89 -11.05 -21.18
C ILE A 159 4.82 -10.48 -22.11
N ILE A 160 4.51 -11.22 -23.17
CA ILE A 160 3.34 -10.92 -23.99
C ILE A 160 2.14 -11.54 -23.27
N ILE A 161 1.21 -10.69 -22.85
CA ILE A 161 0.01 -11.00 -22.09
C ILE A 161 -1.24 -10.80 -22.94
#